data_AF-A0A3D1QUF3-F1
#
_entry.id   AF-A0A3D1QUF3-F1
#
_cell.length_a   1.000
_cell.length_b   1.000
_cell.length_c   1.000
_cell.angle_alpha   90.00
_cell.angle_beta   90.00
_cell.angle_gamma   90.00
#
_symmetry.space_group_name_H-M   'P 1'
#
loop_
_entity.id
_entity.type
_entity.pdbx_description
1 polymer ?
#
loop_
_entity_poly.entity_id
_entity_poly.type
_entity_poly.pdbx_seq_one_letter_code
_entity_poly.pdbx_strand_id
1 'polypeptide(L)' 'MRKSLLAWFDAHQRDLPWRRRRDPYAVWLSEVMLQQT' A
#
# COMPACT_ATOMS: atom_id res chain seq x y z
N MET A 1 -1.90 -21.36 0.32
CA MET A 1 -2.73 -20.16 0.03
C MET A 1 -1.99 -18.84 0.16
N ARG A 2 -1.31 -18.51 1.28
CA ARG A 2 -0.64 -17.21 1.47
C ARG A 2 0.40 -16.84 0.40
N LYS A 3 1.19 -17.82 -0.07
CA LYS A 3 2.22 -17.62 -1.11
C LYS A 3 1.62 -17.15 -2.45
N SER A 4 0.49 -17.74 -2.86
CA SER A 4 -0.18 -17.39 -4.11
C SER A 4 -0.73 -15.96 -4.09
N LEU A 5 -1.26 -15.54 -2.94
CA LEU A 5 -1.75 -14.17 -2.76
C LEU A 5 -0.61 -13.15 -2.79
N LEU A 6 0.51 -13.43 -2.13
CA LEU A 6 1.69 -12.55 -2.15
C LEU A 6 2.26 -12.42 -3.57
N ALA A 7 2.39 -13.54 -4.30
CA ALA A 7 2.87 -13.51 -5.68
C ALA A 7 1.95 -12.70 -6.61
N TRP A 8 0.62 -12.79 -6.43
CA TRP A 8 -0.33 -11.97 -7.18
C TRP A 8 -0.19 -10.49 -6.82
N PHE A 9 -0.06 -10.17 -5.52
CA PHE A 9 0.10 -8.79 -5.05
C PHE A 9 1.37 -8.15 -5.60
N ASP A 10 2.49 -8.87 -5.59
CA ASP A 10 3.76 -8.38 -6.13
C ASP A 10 3.63 -8.02 -7.62
N ALA A 11 2.88 -8.83 -8.38
CA ALA A 11 2.67 -8.63 -9.81
C ALA A 11 1.62 -7.54 -10.16
N HIS A 12 0.63 -7.28 -9.29
CA HIS A 12 -0.52 -6.42 -9.62
C HIS A 12 -0.68 -5.19 -8.72
N GLN A 13 0.21 -4.99 -7.75
CA GLN A 13 0.15 -3.82 -6.87
C GLN A 13 0.21 -2.52 -7.68
N ARG A 14 -0.67 -1.58 -7.32
CA ARG A 14 -0.67 -0.24 -7.91
C ARG A 14 0.47 0.57 -7.31
N ASP A 15 1.15 1.33 -8.15
CA ASP A 15 2.14 2.31 -7.73
C ASP A 15 1.43 3.51 -7.09
N LEU A 16 1.47 3.57 -5.76
CA LEU A 16 0.89 4.64 -4.98
C LEU A 16 2.02 5.51 -4.42
N PRO A 17 1.91 6.85 -4.49
CA PRO A 17 2.99 7.76 -4.07
C PRO A 17 3.48 7.49 -2.64
N TRP A 18 2.57 7.17 -1.72
CA TRP A 18 2.86 6.88 -0.32
C TRP A 18 3.49 5.50 -0.07
N ARG A 19 3.49 4.60 -1.06
CA ARG A 19 4.17 3.28 -0.98
C ARG A 19 5.63 3.33 -1.43
N ARG A 20 6.04 4.40 -2.12
CA ARG A 20 7.41 4.53 -2.65
C ARG A 20 8.46 4.79 -1.57
N ARG A 21 8.05 5.34 -0.43
CA ARG A 21 8.93 5.63 0.71
C ARG A 21 8.35 5.01 1.97
N ARG A 22 9.18 4.31 2.73
CA ARG A 22 8.79 3.68 4.00
C ARG A 22 8.84 4.70 5.14
N ASP A 23 8.08 5.77 4.98
CA ASP A 23 7.97 6.87 5.93
C ASP A 23 6.71 6.67 6.79
N PRO A 24 6.83 6.48 8.12
CA PRO A 24 5.69 6.31 9.01
C PRO A 24 4.65 7.43 8.89
N TYR A 25 5.10 8.67 8.63
CA TYR A 25 4.22 9.81 8.45
C TYR A 25 3.39 9.69 7.16
N ALA A 26 4.02 9.27 6.07
CA ALA A 26 3.33 9.06 4.80
C ALA A 26 2.30 7.93 4.87
N VAL A 27 2.59 6.87 5.63
CA VAL A 27 1.65 5.77 5.88
C VAL A 27 0.43 6.28 6.64
N TRP A 28 0.64 6.95 7.78
CA TRP A 28 -0.47 7.48 8.59
C TRP A 28 -1.33 8.47 7.82
N LEU A 29 -0.72 9.39 7.06
CA LEU A 29 -1.47 10.36 6.25
C LEU A 29 -2.32 9.66 5.19
N SER A 30 -1.79 8.61 4.54
CA SER A 30 -2.54 7.84 3.55
C SER A 30 -3.75 7.13 4.14
N GLU A 31 -3.63 6.62 5.38
CA GLU A 31 -4.74 5.97 6.09
C GLU A 31 -5.86 6.98 6.40
N VAL A 32 -5.52 8.18 6.89
CA VAL A 32 -6.50 9.23 7.19
C VAL A 32 -7.22 9.69 5.92
N MET A 33 -6.49 9.90 4.82
CA MET A 33 -7.09 10.31 3.55
C MET A 33 -8.03 9.24 2.99
N LEU A 34 -7.62 7.97 3.03
CA LEU A 34 -8.40 6.83 2.51
C LEU A 34 -9.63 6.48 3.36
N GLN A 35 -9.68 6.90 4.64
CA GLN A 35 -10.86 6.70 5.49
C GLN A 35 -11.93 7.78 5.32
N GLN A 36 -11.56 8.97 4.84
CA GLN A 36 -12.46 10.12 4.69
C GLN A 36 -12.98 10.34 3.26
N THR A 37 -12.62 9.46 2.32
CA THR A 37 -13.10 9.49 0.93
C THR A 37 -13.83 8.21 0.61
#